data_AF-A0A813IPI4-F1
#
_entry.id   AF-A0A813IPI4-F1
#
_cell.length_a   1.000
_cell.length_b   1.000
_cell.length_c   1.000
_cell.angle_alpha   90.00
_cell.angle_beta   90.00
_cell.angle_gamma   90.00
#
_symmetry.space_group_name_H-M   'P 1'
#
loop_
_entity.id
_entity.type
_entity.pdbx_description
1 polymer ?
#
loop_
_entity_poly.entity_id
_entity_poly.type
_entity_poly.pdbx_seq_one_letter_code
_entity_poly.pdbx_strand_id
1 'polypeptide(L)'
;MKGEVEDNPFKLPPDDQIFLIREQERQRRAEEREKVKHQHVHEKTTSSNRINRSRRVEDGADDAQLAAEAAKKGRGGASGGARPEGGSVGRDARREKENVAEFVAKKREMFLVQMSLDVKKAEIVKLDERAKEKEKALKKSQQMLDEDVTRFDAFLQNNDQRAHKAMKTAEEMTKKKQDRMQRIKQLKSQLSAIQSEIAKHREQKDECLKTKEFLEKLTPSEWKEEKADEKSHRKKQRKNAWVERRMAENNSLMLAEQEAEERALEVAPTTGRRRQRREAEEEAKEREKELETRKRRIRRKYPTQEAIEGDYPDVSSGEEMPLFFQEPKQLLDIFTSLEESNLFLIQNSQDTEQALEELQQKFADMKKTRSAMTNKMKQQISLYERQIADERAKCDELLNTISQKHGASEQEELLKELADRVAEVYAVCSNEAETDGDNTLQMLGGVEAKLEEFLTFLDQAEEDGLGDKVEVMERTKERDRRLQLRLQRKEQQDRKIEKRLKESLQRSQAPVHKKVGKQIMFRSAPLFQAHRVVQEDDGFEEAVREHDVFGIWLGKDGIPNAAAPSKQPGS
;
A
#
# COMPACT_ATOMS: atom_id res chain seq x y z
N MET A 1 93.12 32.92 5.13
CA MET A 1 93.96 32.34 4.06
C MET A 1 94.23 33.43 3.05
N LYS A 2 95.51 33.70 2.77
CA LYS A 2 95.97 34.68 1.78
C LYS A 2 95.64 34.16 0.37
N GLY A 3 95.01 34.99 -0.45
CA GLY A 3 95.00 34.82 -1.90
C GLY A 3 95.74 36.00 -2.50
N GLU A 4 96.94 35.75 -3.04
CA GLU A 4 97.62 36.68 -3.94
C GLU A 4 96.80 36.74 -5.22
N VAL A 5 96.21 37.90 -5.50
CA VAL A 5 95.52 38.18 -6.76
C VAL A 5 96.57 38.85 -7.65
N GLU A 6 97.00 38.16 -8.70
CA GLU A 6 97.77 38.76 -9.78
C GLU A 6 96.93 39.85 -10.44
N ASP A 7 97.33 41.12 -10.27
CA ASP A 7 96.61 42.26 -10.82
C ASP A 7 96.78 42.35 -12.34
N ASN A 8 95.63 42.39 -13.03
CA ASN A 8 95.53 42.45 -14.48
C ASN A 8 96.17 43.75 -15.02
N PRO A 9 97.20 43.68 -15.90
CA PRO A 9 97.97 44.83 -16.38
C PRO A 9 97.18 45.80 -17.28
N PHE A 10 95.93 45.47 -17.64
CA PHE A 10 95.05 46.33 -18.44
C PHE A 10 93.87 46.92 -17.65
N LYS A 11 93.79 46.71 -16.33
CA LYS A 11 92.86 47.45 -15.47
C LYS A 11 93.51 48.74 -15.00
N LEU A 12 92.84 49.88 -15.24
CA LEU A 12 93.26 51.15 -14.65
C LEU A 12 93.26 51.02 -13.11
N PRO A 13 94.37 51.32 -12.42
CA PRO A 13 94.40 51.33 -10.97
C PRO A 13 93.37 52.32 -10.40
N PRO A 14 92.76 52.03 -9.25
CA PRO A 14 91.88 52.97 -8.56
C PRO A 14 92.57 54.32 -8.33
N ASP A 15 91.82 55.42 -8.39
CA ASP A 15 92.35 56.80 -8.33
C ASP A 15 93.29 57.02 -7.12
N ASP A 16 92.98 56.43 -5.97
CA ASP A 16 93.81 56.50 -4.76
C ASP A 16 95.22 55.91 -4.96
N GLN A 17 95.33 54.81 -5.73
CA GLN A 17 96.62 54.21 -6.08
C GLN A 17 97.39 55.06 -7.11
N ILE A 18 96.69 55.74 -8.02
CA ILE A 18 97.30 56.68 -8.97
C ILE A 18 97.89 57.88 -8.22
N PHE A 19 97.17 58.41 -7.23
CA PHE A 19 97.68 59.49 -6.38
C PHE A 19 98.92 59.03 -5.58
N LEU A 20 98.90 57.82 -5.01
CA LEU A 20 100.04 57.22 -4.31
C LEU A 20 101.26 57.03 -5.22
N ILE A 21 101.07 56.47 -6.43
CA ILE A 21 102.16 56.29 -7.41
C ILE A 21 102.75 57.64 -7.81
N ARG A 22 101.89 58.65 -8.01
CA ARG A 22 102.32 60.00 -8.39
C ARG A 22 103.03 60.74 -7.24
N GLU A 23 102.64 60.48 -6.01
CA GLU A 23 103.29 61.01 -4.82
C GLU A 23 104.64 60.34 -4.57
N GLN A 24 104.73 59.01 -4.74
CA GLN A 24 105.98 58.27 -4.71
C GLN A 24 106.95 58.70 -5.83
N GLU A 25 106.46 58.91 -7.05
CA GLU A 25 107.28 59.42 -8.16
C GLU A 25 107.81 60.83 -7.86
N ARG A 26 106.98 61.68 -7.23
CA ARG A 26 107.38 63.02 -6.79
C ARG A 26 108.44 62.97 -5.69
N GLN A 27 108.30 62.06 -4.72
CA GLN A 27 109.30 61.82 -3.67
C GLN A 27 110.61 61.30 -4.26
N ARG A 28 110.57 60.29 -5.15
CA ARG A 28 111.78 59.75 -5.80
C ARG A 28 112.52 60.83 -6.61
N ARG A 29 111.77 61.68 -7.31
CA ARG A 29 112.34 62.80 -8.06
C ARG A 29 112.92 63.89 -7.15
N ALA A 30 112.36 64.10 -5.96
CA ALA A 30 112.91 64.99 -4.95
C ALA A 30 114.21 64.42 -4.34
N GLU A 31 114.24 63.13 -4.04
CA GLU A 31 115.44 62.43 -3.57
C GLU A 31 116.56 62.41 -4.63
N GLU A 32 116.23 62.18 -5.90
CA GLU A 32 117.18 62.28 -7.01
C GLU A 32 117.75 63.71 -7.13
N ARG A 33 116.94 64.74 -6.90
CA ARG A 33 117.40 66.13 -6.89
C ARG A 33 118.34 66.43 -5.71
N GLU A 34 118.05 65.94 -4.52
CA GLU A 34 118.93 66.08 -3.36
C GLU A 34 120.26 65.31 -3.57
N LYS A 35 120.22 64.10 -4.15
CA LYS A 35 121.44 63.36 -4.53
C LYS A 35 122.29 64.12 -5.56
N VAL A 36 121.67 64.73 -6.57
CA VAL A 36 122.37 65.53 -7.60
C VAL A 36 122.90 66.86 -7.03
N LYS A 37 122.33 67.37 -5.93
CA LYS A 37 122.80 68.58 -5.25
C LYS A 37 124.19 68.38 -4.63
N HIS A 38 124.42 67.20 -4.04
CA HIS A 38 125.66 66.84 -3.34
C HIS A 38 126.76 66.23 -4.24
N GLN A 39 126.52 66.04 -5.54
CA GLN A 39 127.55 65.59 -6.49
C GLN A 39 128.42 66.74 -6.99
N HIS A 40 129.69 66.46 -7.28
CA HIS A 40 130.60 67.45 -7.85
C HIS A 40 130.25 67.79 -9.29
N VAL A 41 130.59 69.01 -9.73
CA VAL A 41 130.16 69.58 -11.02
C VAL A 41 130.57 68.73 -12.24
N HIS A 42 131.68 67.99 -12.16
CA HIS A 42 132.15 67.11 -13.24
C HIS A 42 131.44 65.74 -13.30
N GLU A 43 130.71 65.37 -12.24
CA GLU A 43 129.91 64.13 -12.18
C GLU A 43 128.46 64.36 -12.64
N LYS A 44 128.04 65.62 -12.78
CA LYS A 44 126.69 65.99 -13.23
C LYS A 44 126.59 65.83 -14.75
N THR A 45 125.95 64.76 -15.20
CA THR A 45 125.69 64.53 -16.63
C THR A 45 124.69 65.56 -17.18
N THR A 46 125.07 66.22 -18.27
CA THR A 46 124.24 67.20 -18.99
C THR A 46 123.07 66.54 -19.70
N SER A 47 121.95 67.25 -19.77
CA SER A 47 120.65 66.75 -20.27
C SER A 47 120.73 66.11 -21.67
N SER A 48 121.67 66.56 -22.50
CA SER A 48 121.91 66.05 -23.86
C SER A 48 122.39 64.58 -23.89
N ASN A 49 123.06 64.09 -22.84
CA ASN A 49 123.48 62.68 -22.76
C ASN A 49 122.37 61.73 -22.25
N ARG A 50 121.34 62.26 -21.57
CA ARG A 50 120.19 61.46 -21.07
C ARG A 50 119.21 61.07 -22.17
N ILE A 51 119.04 61.91 -23.19
CA ILE A 51 118.08 61.72 -24.29
C ILE A 51 118.60 60.69 -25.32
N ASN A 52 119.92 60.58 -25.52
CA ASN A 52 120.50 59.71 -26.54
C ASN A 52 120.62 58.22 -26.13
N ARG A 53 120.32 57.87 -24.87
CA ARG A 53 120.32 56.46 -24.40
C ARG A 53 118.95 55.78 -24.50
N SER A 54 117.90 56.52 -24.83
CA SER A 54 116.51 56.02 -24.91
C SER A 54 116.03 55.65 -26.32
N ARG A 55 116.91 55.71 -27.34
CA ARG A 55 116.55 55.42 -28.75
C ARG A 55 117.34 54.27 -29.40
N ARG A 56 118.03 53.45 -28.61
CA ARG A 56 118.81 52.32 -29.14
C ARG A 56 118.73 51.09 -28.23
N VAL A 57 117.53 50.51 -28.16
CA VAL A 57 117.28 49.09 -27.83
C VAL A 57 116.18 48.62 -28.77
N GLU A 58 116.39 47.42 -29.28
CA GLU A 58 115.81 46.73 -30.43
C GLU A 58 114.31 46.43 -30.30
N ASP A 59 113.58 46.49 -31.42
CA ASP A 59 112.92 45.28 -31.90
C ASP A 59 112.87 45.29 -33.44
N GLY A 60 113.08 44.11 -34.01
CA GLY A 60 113.50 43.93 -35.39
C GLY A 60 112.40 43.74 -36.44
N ALA A 61 112.93 43.52 -37.65
CA ALA A 61 112.34 42.83 -38.80
C ALA A 61 111.36 43.60 -39.71
N ASP A 62 111.84 43.69 -40.96
CA ASP A 62 111.12 43.56 -42.22
C ASP A 62 110.83 44.80 -43.09
N ASP A 63 111.29 44.64 -44.33
CA ASP A 63 110.95 45.32 -45.57
C ASP A 63 111.61 46.66 -45.92
N ALA A 64 112.86 46.49 -46.35
CA ALA A 64 113.45 47.26 -47.43
C ALA A 64 112.73 47.02 -48.77
N GLN A 65 112.73 48.09 -49.59
CA GLN A 65 112.73 48.16 -51.06
C GLN A 65 111.47 48.79 -51.68
N LEU A 66 111.65 49.98 -52.28
CA LEU A 66 111.53 50.18 -53.73
C LEU A 66 111.87 51.64 -54.14
N ALA A 67 112.84 51.76 -55.05
CA ALA A 67 113.04 52.81 -56.08
C ALA A 67 113.11 54.29 -55.63
N ALA A 68 114.24 55.01 -55.66
CA ALA A 68 115.27 55.21 -56.69
C ALA A 68 114.73 55.62 -58.09
N GLU A 69 115.15 56.83 -58.48
CA GLU A 69 115.29 57.36 -59.86
C GLU A 69 114.07 57.88 -60.66
N ALA A 70 113.96 59.20 -60.74
CA ALA A 70 113.80 59.92 -62.00
C ALA A 70 114.26 61.38 -61.86
N ALA A 71 115.31 61.72 -62.60
CA ALA A 71 116.00 62.99 -62.59
C ALA A 71 115.62 63.90 -63.78
N LYS A 72 115.90 65.20 -63.60
CA LYS A 72 116.27 66.23 -64.60
C LYS A 72 115.19 66.87 -65.50
N LYS A 73 115.06 68.21 -65.34
CA LYS A 73 115.37 69.26 -66.36
C LYS A 73 115.38 70.63 -65.65
N GLY A 74 116.53 71.31 -65.54
CA GLY A 74 116.93 72.43 -66.41
C GLY A 74 116.81 73.76 -65.64
N ARG A 75 117.86 74.25 -64.97
CA ARG A 75 118.97 75.11 -65.46
C ARG A 75 118.54 76.57 -65.69
N GLY A 76 118.99 77.47 -64.80
CA GLY A 76 119.00 78.92 -65.02
C GLY A 76 119.31 79.78 -63.79
N GLY A 77 120.58 80.21 -63.65
CA GLY A 77 121.00 81.45 -62.96
C GLY A 77 121.09 81.43 -61.42
N ALA A 78 122.27 81.19 -60.84
CA ALA A 78 123.24 82.24 -60.42
C ALA A 78 122.80 82.95 -59.11
N SER A 79 123.27 82.48 -57.95
CA SER A 79 124.50 82.91 -57.24
C SER A 79 124.29 84.20 -56.44
N GLY A 80 124.63 84.32 -55.16
CA GLY A 80 125.38 83.44 -54.27
C GLY A 80 125.43 84.06 -52.88
N GLY A 81 125.69 83.23 -51.86
CA GLY A 81 126.73 83.48 -50.85
C GLY A 81 126.20 84.25 -49.62
N ALA A 82 126.60 83.98 -48.39
CA ALA A 82 127.64 83.10 -47.88
C ALA A 82 127.37 82.83 -46.38
N ARG A 83 127.97 81.74 -45.87
CA ARG A 83 128.23 81.48 -44.44
C ARG A 83 128.93 82.68 -43.77
N PRO A 84 128.98 82.68 -42.43
CA PRO A 84 130.30 82.82 -41.84
C PRO A 84 130.61 81.70 -40.85
N GLU A 85 131.75 81.06 -41.09
CA GLU A 85 132.63 80.54 -40.05
C GLU A 85 133.60 81.67 -39.63
N GLY A 86 134.05 81.61 -38.38
CA GLY A 86 135.14 82.41 -37.84
C GLY A 86 134.96 82.54 -36.32
N GLY A 87 135.84 82.02 -35.45
CA GLY A 87 137.27 81.85 -35.61
C GLY A 87 137.98 82.82 -34.67
N SER A 88 138.61 82.27 -33.65
CA SER A 88 139.51 82.93 -32.70
C SER A 88 140.74 83.55 -33.39
N VAL A 89 141.00 84.84 -33.16
CA VAL A 89 142.32 85.50 -33.31
C VAL A 89 142.32 86.64 -32.27
N GLY A 90 143.20 86.66 -31.28
CA GLY A 90 144.61 87.02 -31.44
C GLY A 90 144.73 88.54 -31.30
N ARG A 91 145.22 88.99 -30.14
CA ARG A 91 145.66 90.38 -29.93
C ARG A 91 146.83 90.64 -30.88
N ASP A 92 146.59 91.42 -31.93
CA ASP A 92 147.66 92.14 -32.62
C ASP A 92 147.24 93.57 -32.90
N ALA A 93 148.07 94.49 -32.39
CA ALA A 93 147.92 95.91 -32.55
C ALA A 93 148.35 96.34 -33.97
N ARG A 94 147.38 96.63 -34.84
CA ARG A 94 147.59 97.54 -35.98
C ARG A 94 146.41 98.48 -36.10
N ARG A 95 146.58 99.68 -35.52
CA ARG A 95 145.73 100.86 -35.78
C ARG A 95 146.01 101.33 -37.20
N GLU A 96 145.18 100.92 -38.15
CA GLU A 96 145.00 101.65 -39.39
C GLU A 96 143.73 102.49 -39.28
N LYS A 97 143.84 103.77 -39.61
CA LYS A 97 142.82 104.79 -39.37
C LYS A 97 141.62 104.54 -40.31
N GLU A 98 140.47 104.11 -39.77
CA GLU A 98 139.23 103.92 -40.54
C GLU A 98 138.70 105.24 -41.14
N ASN A 99 138.22 105.17 -42.38
CA ASN A 99 137.67 106.29 -43.15
C ASN A 99 136.18 106.51 -42.78
N VAL A 100 135.79 107.75 -42.50
CA VAL A 100 134.46 108.11 -41.95
C VAL A 100 133.28 107.57 -42.78
N ALA A 101 133.47 107.39 -44.09
CA ALA A 101 132.45 106.85 -45.00
C ALA A 101 132.06 105.39 -44.71
N GLU A 102 133.02 104.52 -44.35
CA GLU A 102 132.75 103.10 -44.08
C GLU A 102 132.03 102.89 -42.74
N PHE A 103 132.34 103.72 -41.74
CA PHE A 103 131.62 103.75 -40.47
C PHE A 103 130.15 104.13 -40.67
N VAL A 104 129.89 105.14 -41.51
CA VAL A 104 128.52 105.56 -41.86
C VAL A 104 127.78 104.46 -42.63
N ALA A 105 128.46 103.74 -43.54
CA ALA A 105 127.86 102.62 -44.26
C ALA A 105 127.49 101.45 -43.33
N LYS A 106 128.40 100.99 -42.46
CA LYS A 106 128.11 99.94 -41.45
C LYS A 106 126.98 100.35 -40.49
N LYS A 107 126.93 101.63 -40.10
CA LYS A 107 125.80 102.15 -39.29
C LYS A 107 124.48 102.10 -40.04
N ARG A 108 124.46 102.46 -41.33
CA ARG A 108 123.25 102.36 -42.18
C ARG A 108 122.80 100.90 -42.36
N GLU A 109 123.72 99.97 -42.59
CA GLU A 109 123.41 98.53 -42.67
C GLU A 109 122.88 98.00 -41.34
N MET A 110 123.48 98.39 -40.22
CA MET A 110 122.98 98.05 -38.87
C MET A 110 121.56 98.59 -38.66
N PHE A 111 121.26 99.82 -39.07
CA PHE A 111 119.91 100.39 -38.97
C PHE A 111 118.91 99.70 -39.91
N LEU A 112 119.30 99.26 -41.10
CA LEU A 112 118.44 98.51 -42.01
C LEU A 112 118.10 97.12 -41.45
N VAL A 113 119.10 96.41 -40.90
CA VAL A 113 118.87 95.12 -40.22
C VAL A 113 117.97 95.32 -39.01
N GLN A 114 118.22 96.36 -38.21
CA GLN A 114 117.38 96.73 -37.06
C GLN A 114 115.94 97.01 -37.50
N MET A 115 115.72 97.84 -38.52
CA MET A 115 114.41 98.11 -39.08
C MET A 115 113.72 96.84 -39.59
N SER A 116 114.46 95.92 -40.24
CA SER A 116 113.92 94.64 -40.70
C SER A 116 113.56 93.70 -39.56
N LEU A 117 114.33 93.71 -38.46
CA LEU A 117 114.03 92.96 -37.25
C LEU A 117 112.82 93.55 -36.54
N ASP A 118 112.67 94.87 -36.49
CA ASP A 118 111.54 95.53 -35.85
C ASP A 118 110.25 95.33 -36.66
N VAL A 119 110.32 95.35 -38.00
CA VAL A 119 109.20 94.95 -38.87
C VAL A 119 108.83 93.49 -38.66
N LYS A 120 109.80 92.56 -38.60
CA LYS A 120 109.53 91.14 -38.33
C LYS A 120 108.97 90.91 -36.93
N LYS A 121 109.49 91.60 -35.91
CA LYS A 121 108.95 91.54 -34.53
C LYS A 121 107.52 92.05 -34.48
N ALA A 122 107.23 93.17 -35.14
CA ALA A 122 105.87 93.71 -35.23
C ALA A 122 104.93 92.73 -35.94
N GLU A 123 105.38 92.10 -37.03
CA GLU A 123 104.58 91.08 -37.73
C GLU A 123 104.40 89.80 -36.90
N ILE A 124 105.41 89.37 -36.14
CA ILE A 124 105.29 88.23 -35.20
C ILE A 124 104.25 88.55 -34.12
N VAL A 125 104.30 89.73 -33.50
CA VAL A 125 103.30 90.14 -32.50
C VAL A 125 101.90 90.16 -33.10
N LYS A 126 101.73 90.66 -34.33
CA LYS A 126 100.45 90.66 -35.03
C LYS A 126 99.94 89.25 -35.35
N LEU A 127 100.83 88.32 -35.72
CA LEU A 127 100.46 86.91 -35.92
C LEU A 127 100.11 86.22 -34.61
N ASP A 128 100.83 86.53 -33.52
CA ASP A 128 100.55 86.02 -32.17
C ASP A 128 99.20 86.54 -31.65
N GLU A 129 98.86 87.81 -31.89
CA GLU A 129 97.55 88.38 -31.56
C GLU A 129 96.43 87.67 -32.32
N ARG A 130 96.58 87.50 -33.64
CA ARG A 130 95.63 86.73 -34.47
C ARG A 130 95.53 85.26 -34.03
N ALA A 131 96.63 84.64 -33.60
CA ALA A 131 96.65 83.28 -33.09
C ALA A 131 95.90 83.19 -31.74
N LYS A 132 96.12 84.14 -30.82
CA LYS A 132 95.39 84.24 -29.54
C LYS A 132 93.90 84.48 -29.73
N GLU A 133 93.51 85.30 -30.70
CA GLU A 133 92.09 85.51 -31.03
C GLU A 133 91.45 84.22 -31.54
N LYS A 134 92.12 83.49 -32.44
CA LYS A 134 91.67 82.17 -32.91
C LYS A 134 91.61 81.15 -31.79
N GLU A 135 92.61 81.11 -30.90
CA GLU A 135 92.63 80.21 -29.74
C GLU A 135 91.48 80.51 -28.78
N LYS A 136 91.21 81.79 -28.50
CA LYS A 136 90.05 82.21 -27.69
C LYS A 136 88.73 81.84 -28.36
N ALA A 137 88.63 82.00 -29.69
CA ALA A 137 87.44 81.61 -30.45
C ALA A 137 87.22 80.09 -30.41
N LEU A 138 88.28 79.30 -30.62
CA LEU A 138 88.26 77.84 -30.52
C LEU A 138 87.88 77.38 -29.11
N LYS A 139 88.47 77.99 -28.07
CA LYS A 139 88.14 77.66 -26.68
C LYS A 139 86.68 77.96 -26.34
N LYS A 140 86.14 79.09 -26.81
CA LYS A 140 84.70 79.39 -26.67
C LYS A 140 83.83 78.37 -27.41
N SER A 141 84.20 77.99 -28.63
CA SER A 141 83.47 76.96 -29.38
C SER A 141 83.52 75.59 -28.70
N GLN A 142 84.67 75.22 -28.12
CA GLN A 142 84.83 74.00 -27.34
C GLN A 142 83.96 74.04 -26.09
N GLN A 143 83.96 75.15 -25.35
CA GLN A 143 83.09 75.33 -24.18
C GLN A 143 81.61 75.22 -24.54
N MET A 144 81.18 75.83 -25.64
CA MET A 144 79.78 75.69 -26.11
C MET A 144 79.45 74.24 -26.46
N LEU A 145 80.40 73.50 -27.07
CA LEU A 145 80.19 72.09 -27.39
C LEU A 145 80.14 71.22 -26.11
N ASP A 146 81.02 71.48 -25.15
CA ASP A 146 81.02 70.80 -23.85
C ASP A 146 79.70 71.08 -23.10
N GLU A 147 79.23 72.32 -23.10
CA GLU A 147 77.91 72.69 -22.56
C GLU A 147 76.77 71.95 -23.26
N ASP A 148 76.78 71.88 -24.59
CA ASP A 148 75.77 71.14 -25.34
C ASP A 148 75.81 69.64 -25.04
N VAL A 149 76.99 69.03 -24.92
CA VAL A 149 77.15 67.62 -24.49
C VAL A 149 76.53 67.42 -23.11
N THR A 150 76.84 68.29 -22.13
CA THR A 150 76.23 68.17 -20.79
C THR A 150 74.71 68.35 -20.81
N ARG A 151 74.18 69.22 -21.69
CA ARG A 151 72.73 69.40 -21.88
C ARG A 151 72.10 68.17 -22.53
N PHE A 152 72.77 67.55 -23.50
CA PHE A 152 72.32 66.31 -24.13
C PHE A 152 72.31 65.15 -23.14
N ASP A 153 73.36 64.99 -22.34
CA ASP A 153 73.42 63.96 -21.30
C ASP A 153 72.32 64.17 -20.26
N ALA A 154 72.10 65.42 -19.82
CA ALA A 154 70.99 65.74 -18.94
C ALA A 154 69.62 65.49 -19.59
N PHE A 155 69.47 65.73 -20.89
CA PHE A 155 68.25 65.43 -21.63
C PHE A 155 68.00 63.92 -21.71
N LEU A 156 69.02 63.11 -22.03
CA LEU A 156 68.91 61.65 -22.05
C LEU A 156 68.56 61.10 -20.68
N GLN A 157 69.25 61.55 -19.62
CA GLN A 157 68.93 61.16 -18.25
C GLN A 157 67.49 61.52 -17.87
N ASN A 158 67.02 62.72 -18.22
CA ASN A 158 65.64 63.13 -17.95
C ASN A 158 64.62 62.33 -18.77
N ASN A 159 64.95 61.97 -20.02
CA ASN A 159 64.10 61.13 -20.87
C ASN A 159 64.01 59.70 -20.30
N ASP A 160 65.14 59.10 -19.96
CA ASP A 160 65.22 57.76 -19.35
C ASP A 160 64.50 57.74 -18.01
N GLN A 161 64.70 58.76 -17.16
CA GLN A 161 63.94 58.88 -15.91
C GLN A 161 62.44 59.02 -16.16
N ARG A 162 62.02 59.75 -17.21
CA ARG A 162 60.61 59.89 -17.57
C ARG A 162 60.04 58.57 -18.11
N ALA A 163 60.80 57.84 -18.91
CA ALA A 163 60.45 56.52 -19.42
C ALA A 163 60.31 55.51 -18.26
N HIS A 164 61.27 55.49 -17.33
CA HIS A 164 61.20 54.65 -16.13
C HIS A 164 60.04 55.02 -15.23
N LYS A 165 59.77 56.31 -15.01
CA LYS A 165 58.58 56.76 -14.26
C LYS A 165 57.29 56.30 -14.94
N ALA A 166 57.19 56.39 -16.27
CA ALA A 166 56.05 55.92 -17.03
C ALA A 166 55.89 54.38 -16.99
N MET A 167 57.00 53.65 -17.04
CA MET A 167 57.01 52.19 -16.92
C MET A 167 56.53 51.76 -15.52
N LYS A 168 57.06 52.39 -14.47
CA LYS A 168 56.67 52.11 -13.09
C LYS A 168 55.19 52.43 -12.84
N THR A 169 54.68 53.55 -13.35
CA THR A 169 53.25 53.86 -13.22
C THR A 169 52.38 52.87 -14.00
N ALA A 170 52.81 52.42 -15.17
CA ALA A 170 52.12 51.37 -15.92
C ALA A 170 52.10 50.03 -15.14
N GLU A 171 53.24 49.61 -14.59
CA GLU A 171 53.35 48.41 -13.75
C GLU A 171 52.45 48.50 -12.51
N GLU A 172 52.48 49.63 -11.78
CA GLU A 172 51.59 49.86 -10.64
C GLU A 172 50.10 49.79 -11.01
N MET A 173 49.73 50.34 -12.17
CA MET A 173 48.34 50.30 -12.67
C MET A 173 47.94 48.88 -13.09
N THR A 174 48.83 48.12 -13.72
CA THR A 174 48.57 46.71 -14.05
C THR A 174 48.45 45.85 -12.79
N LYS A 175 49.29 46.08 -11.78
CA LYS A 175 49.19 45.42 -10.47
C LYS A 175 47.84 45.71 -9.80
N LYS A 176 47.45 46.99 -9.70
CA LYS A 176 46.12 47.39 -9.16
C LYS A 176 44.96 46.75 -9.94
N LYS A 177 45.07 46.65 -11.27
CA LYS A 177 44.08 45.95 -12.12
C LYS A 177 44.03 44.45 -11.79
N GLN A 178 45.18 43.80 -11.62
CA GLN A 178 45.28 42.39 -11.32
C GLN A 178 44.72 42.07 -9.91
N ASP A 179 45.02 42.90 -8.91
CA ASP A 179 44.47 42.80 -7.55
C ASP A 179 42.94 42.95 -7.57
N ARG A 180 42.41 43.94 -8.30
CA ARG A 180 40.96 44.10 -8.49
C ARG A 180 40.34 42.90 -9.19
N MET A 181 41.01 42.34 -10.20
CA MET A 181 40.52 41.15 -10.91
C MET A 181 40.48 39.92 -9.99
N GLN A 182 41.51 39.72 -9.15
CA GLN A 182 41.50 38.66 -8.14
C GLN A 182 40.38 38.86 -7.13
N ARG A 183 40.14 40.10 -6.68
CA ARG A 183 39.02 40.41 -5.78
C ARG A 183 37.67 40.11 -6.42
N ILE A 184 37.48 40.46 -7.70
CA ILE A 184 36.26 40.11 -8.45
C ILE A 184 36.10 38.59 -8.54
N LYS A 185 37.17 37.84 -8.81
CA LYS A 185 37.12 36.36 -8.84
C LYS A 185 36.71 35.80 -7.48
N GLN A 186 37.28 36.30 -6.39
CA GLN A 186 36.93 35.88 -5.03
C GLN A 186 35.47 36.18 -4.71
N LEU A 187 34.99 37.39 -5.01
CA LEU A 187 33.59 37.78 -4.81
C LEU A 187 32.64 36.94 -5.66
N LYS A 188 32.99 36.63 -6.91
CA LYS A 188 32.21 35.72 -7.76
C LYS A 188 32.13 34.31 -7.18
N SER A 189 33.23 33.80 -6.64
CA SER A 189 33.26 32.49 -5.95
C SER A 189 32.35 32.50 -4.72
N GLN A 190 32.41 33.56 -3.91
CA GLN A 190 31.53 33.71 -2.74
C GLN A 190 30.06 33.83 -3.14
N LEU A 191 29.77 34.58 -4.20
CA LEU A 191 28.42 34.71 -4.74
C LEU A 191 27.87 33.37 -5.23
N SER A 192 28.68 32.56 -5.90
CA SER A 192 28.30 31.19 -6.30
C SER A 192 28.06 30.28 -5.09
N ALA A 193 28.87 30.38 -4.05
CA ALA A 193 28.69 29.60 -2.82
C ALA A 193 27.37 29.98 -2.13
N ILE A 194 27.13 31.28 -1.92
CA ILE A 194 25.89 31.78 -1.33
C ILE A 194 24.68 31.41 -2.20
N GLN A 195 24.78 31.47 -3.53
CA GLN A 195 23.70 31.03 -4.42
C GLN A 195 23.41 29.53 -4.27
N SER A 196 24.43 28.69 -4.11
CA SER A 196 24.24 27.26 -3.85
C SER A 196 23.60 27.00 -2.47
N GLU A 197 23.99 27.76 -1.45
CA GLU A 197 23.37 27.70 -0.11
C GLU A 197 21.91 28.15 -0.16
N ILE A 198 21.61 29.24 -0.88
CA ILE A 198 20.23 29.71 -1.10
C ILE A 198 19.40 28.63 -1.81
N ALA A 199 19.95 27.98 -2.84
CA ALA A 199 19.26 26.90 -3.55
C ALA A 199 18.96 25.72 -2.61
N LYS A 200 19.95 25.29 -1.82
CA LYS A 200 19.79 24.23 -0.80
C LYS A 200 18.73 24.60 0.23
N HIS A 201 18.76 25.82 0.75
CA HIS A 201 17.76 26.27 1.72
C HIS A 201 16.36 26.43 1.13
N ARG A 202 16.24 26.78 -0.16
CA ARG A 202 14.96 26.78 -0.86
C ARG A 202 14.39 25.37 -0.99
N GLU A 203 15.21 24.40 -1.39
CA GLU A 203 14.80 22.99 -1.46
C GLU A 203 14.38 22.45 -0.09
N GLN A 204 15.19 22.70 0.95
CA GLN A 204 14.84 22.36 2.34
C GLN A 204 13.55 23.03 2.80
N LYS A 205 13.31 24.30 2.43
CA LYS A 205 12.07 24.99 2.73
C LYS A 205 10.89 24.31 2.03
N ASP A 206 11.02 23.97 0.76
CA ASP A 206 9.96 23.33 -0.01
C ASP A 206 9.65 21.94 0.53
N GLU A 207 10.66 21.18 0.99
CA GLU A 207 10.48 19.93 1.73
C GLU A 207 9.73 20.16 3.05
N CYS A 208 10.15 21.14 3.85
CA CYS A 208 9.46 21.51 5.10
C CYS A 208 8.02 21.99 4.85
N LEU A 209 7.73 22.64 3.73
CA LEU A 209 6.37 23.04 3.36
C LEU A 209 5.53 21.82 3.00
N LYS A 210 6.07 20.89 2.20
CA LYS A 210 5.38 19.63 1.89
C LYS A 210 5.09 18.81 3.15
N THR A 211 6.04 18.73 4.09
CA THR A 211 5.82 18.03 5.36
C THR A 211 4.82 18.78 6.23
N LYS A 212 4.85 20.12 6.28
CA LYS A 212 3.82 20.94 6.94
C LYS A 212 2.44 20.68 6.36
N GLU A 213 2.27 20.73 5.04
CA GLU A 213 0.99 20.44 4.37
C GLU A 213 0.49 19.01 4.66
N PHE A 214 1.40 18.04 4.70
CA PHE A 214 1.08 16.67 5.07
C PHE A 214 0.60 16.57 6.53
N LEU A 215 1.32 17.20 7.47
CA LEU A 215 0.93 17.25 8.88
C LEU A 215 -0.39 18.02 9.08
N GLU A 216 -0.62 19.09 8.31
CA GLU A 216 -1.89 19.81 8.31
C GLU A 216 -3.02 18.92 7.83
N LYS A 217 -2.83 18.05 6.84
CA LYS A 217 -3.87 17.09 6.41
C LYS A 217 -4.20 16.06 7.49
N LEU A 218 -3.20 15.60 8.24
CA LEU A 218 -3.38 14.62 9.32
C LEU A 218 -3.90 15.24 10.62
N THR A 219 -3.69 16.54 10.82
CA THR A 219 -4.18 17.25 12.01
C THR A 219 -5.72 17.20 12.04
N PRO A 220 -6.34 16.70 13.13
CA PRO A 220 -7.79 16.66 13.30
C PRO A 220 -8.45 18.04 13.09
N SER A 221 -9.62 18.08 12.45
CA SER A 221 -10.36 19.32 12.22
C SER A 221 -10.80 20.01 13.51
N GLU A 222 -11.14 19.23 14.54
CA GLU A 222 -11.53 19.75 15.87
C GLU A 222 -10.44 20.61 16.48
N TRP A 223 -9.19 20.15 16.43
CA TRP A 223 -8.06 20.93 16.94
C TRP A 223 -7.77 22.17 16.08
N LYS A 224 -7.98 22.11 14.76
CA LYS A 224 -7.85 23.29 13.89
C LYS A 224 -8.89 24.35 14.22
N GLU A 225 -10.12 23.93 14.48
CA GLU A 225 -11.23 24.81 14.85
C GLU A 225 -10.99 25.44 16.22
N GLU A 226 -10.61 24.66 17.23
CA GLU A 226 -10.25 25.17 18.56
C GLU A 226 -9.13 26.21 18.49
N LYS A 227 -8.08 25.95 17.69
CA LYS A 227 -7.00 26.90 17.47
C LYS A 227 -7.41 28.12 16.66
N ALA A 228 -8.32 27.97 15.69
CA ALA A 228 -8.88 29.10 14.96
C ALA A 228 -9.71 30.01 15.88
N ASP A 229 -10.47 29.43 16.79
CA ASP A 229 -11.26 30.13 17.78
C ASP A 229 -10.37 30.85 18.81
N GLU A 230 -9.32 30.20 19.30
CA GLU A 230 -8.33 30.82 20.18
C GLU A 230 -7.65 32.03 19.50
N LYS A 231 -7.30 31.88 18.21
CA LYS A 231 -6.75 32.98 17.39
C LYS A 231 -7.77 34.11 17.21
N SER A 232 -9.03 33.79 16.97
CA SER A 232 -10.14 34.74 16.82
C SER A 232 -10.40 35.50 18.12
N HIS A 233 -10.44 34.79 19.25
CA HIS A 233 -10.53 35.36 20.59
C HIS A 233 -9.36 36.31 20.88
N ARG A 234 -8.12 35.90 20.61
CA ARG A 234 -6.95 36.77 20.78
C ARG A 234 -6.99 38.00 19.88
N LYS A 235 -7.50 37.88 18.65
CA LYS A 235 -7.72 39.02 17.75
C LYS A 235 -8.79 39.96 18.31
N LYS A 236 -9.90 39.42 18.80
CA LYS A 236 -10.98 40.20 19.42
C LYS A 236 -10.52 40.91 20.69
N GLN A 237 -9.75 40.24 21.55
CA GLN A 237 -9.17 40.84 22.75
C GLN A 237 -8.23 42.00 22.40
N ARG A 238 -7.38 41.85 21.37
CA ARG A 238 -6.51 42.95 20.91
C ARG A 238 -7.29 44.11 20.32
N LYS A 239 -8.34 43.83 19.55
CA LYS A 239 -9.26 44.87 19.06
C LYS A 239 -9.87 45.61 20.24
N ASN A 240 -10.46 44.88 21.19
CA ASN A 240 -11.09 45.46 22.37
C ASN A 240 -10.11 46.28 23.21
N ALA A 241 -8.91 45.77 23.50
CA ALA A 241 -7.89 46.49 24.26
C ALA A 241 -7.42 47.77 23.57
N TRP A 242 -7.31 47.76 22.23
CA TRP A 242 -7.00 48.97 21.46
C TRP A 242 -8.16 49.98 21.51
N VAL A 243 -9.40 49.51 21.34
CA VAL A 243 -10.60 50.34 21.44
C VAL A 243 -10.72 50.94 22.83
N GLU A 244 -10.53 50.15 23.88
CA GLU A 244 -10.56 50.59 25.27
C GLU A 244 -9.49 51.65 25.56
N ARG A 245 -8.26 51.44 25.09
CA ARG A 245 -7.19 52.44 25.24
C ARG A 245 -7.56 53.75 24.54
N ARG A 246 -8.08 53.65 23.31
CA ARG A 246 -8.46 54.83 22.51
C ARG A 246 -9.68 55.55 23.07
N MET A 247 -10.64 54.81 23.60
CA MET A 247 -11.80 55.33 24.33
C MET A 247 -11.36 56.00 25.63
N ALA A 248 -10.43 55.42 26.39
CA ALA A 248 -9.90 56.01 27.61
C ALA A 248 -9.16 57.33 27.32
N GLU A 249 -8.34 57.38 26.27
CA GLU A 249 -7.70 58.61 25.80
C GLU A 249 -8.74 59.68 25.42
N ASN A 250 -9.74 59.33 24.61
CA ASN A 250 -10.80 60.24 24.20
C ASN A 250 -11.65 60.71 25.40
N ASN A 251 -11.99 59.81 26.32
CA ASN A 251 -12.76 60.14 27.52
C ASN A 251 -11.98 61.05 28.46
N SER A 252 -10.66 60.84 28.61
CA SER A 252 -9.79 61.70 29.40
C SER A 252 -9.70 63.11 28.80
N LEU A 253 -9.52 63.21 27.47
CA LEU A 253 -9.53 64.49 26.76
C LEU A 253 -10.88 65.21 26.89
N MET A 254 -11.97 64.45 26.76
CA MET A 254 -13.34 64.95 26.90
C MET A 254 -13.62 65.49 28.30
N LEU A 255 -13.18 64.78 29.34
CA LEU A 255 -13.30 65.22 30.73
C LEU A 255 -12.48 66.49 30.98
N ALA A 256 -11.23 66.53 30.49
CA ALA A 256 -10.38 67.71 30.61
C ALA A 256 -10.96 68.94 29.87
N GLU A 257 -11.60 68.76 28.70
CA GLU A 257 -12.29 69.84 27.98
C GLU A 257 -13.53 70.32 28.77
N GLN A 258 -14.29 69.42 29.40
CA GLN A 258 -15.42 69.79 30.27
C GLN A 258 -14.98 70.54 31.53
N GLU A 259 -13.91 70.10 32.19
CA GLU A 259 -13.37 70.76 33.39
C GLU A 259 -12.75 72.13 33.08
N ALA A 260 -12.09 72.26 31.93
CA ALA A 260 -11.59 73.56 31.46
C ALA A 260 -12.75 74.53 31.22
N GLU A 261 -13.86 74.02 30.73
CA GLU A 261 -15.06 74.79 30.44
C GLU A 261 -15.81 75.23 31.69
N GLU A 262 -15.92 74.33 32.66
CA GLU A 262 -16.47 74.62 33.98
C GLU A 262 -15.65 75.70 34.69
N ARG A 263 -14.31 75.57 34.68
CA ARG A 263 -13.42 76.61 35.20
C ARG A 263 -13.54 77.93 34.44
N ALA A 264 -13.72 77.91 33.12
CA ALA A 264 -13.89 79.14 32.33
C ALA A 264 -15.21 79.87 32.66
N LEU A 265 -16.30 79.13 32.88
CA LEU A 265 -17.60 79.66 33.31
C LEU A 265 -17.60 80.14 34.78
N GLU A 266 -16.81 79.52 35.66
CA GLU A 266 -16.62 79.97 37.05
C GLU A 266 -15.81 81.28 37.14
N VAL A 267 -14.80 81.45 36.29
CA VAL A 267 -13.94 82.65 36.27
C VAL A 267 -14.60 83.83 35.53
N ALA A 268 -15.73 83.62 34.85
CA ALA A 268 -16.46 84.67 34.14
C ALA A 268 -16.95 85.77 35.12
N PRO A 269 -16.50 87.03 34.97
CA PRO A 269 -16.79 88.08 35.93
C PRO A 269 -18.28 88.42 35.99
N THR A 270 -18.84 88.42 37.21
CA THR A 270 -20.21 88.87 37.46
C THR A 270 -20.27 90.40 37.31
N THR A 271 -20.84 90.87 36.21
CA THR A 271 -21.11 92.30 36.04
C THR A 271 -22.31 92.69 36.89
N GLY A 272 -22.07 93.32 38.05
CA GLY A 272 -23.05 94.24 38.63
C GLY A 272 -23.36 94.07 40.13
N ARG A 273 -23.17 95.17 40.86
CA ARG A 273 -23.42 95.38 42.29
C ARG A 273 -24.88 95.05 42.71
N ARG A 274 -25.03 94.40 43.87
CA ARG A 274 -26.25 94.25 44.71
C ARG A 274 -27.57 93.97 43.93
N ARG A 275 -27.81 92.70 43.60
CA ARG A 275 -29.11 92.19 43.10
C ARG A 275 -29.81 91.29 44.13
N GLN A 276 -31.13 91.18 44.02
CA GLN A 276 -31.98 90.45 44.98
C GLN A 276 -31.71 88.95 44.93
N ARG A 277 -31.87 88.25 46.07
CA ARG A 277 -31.57 86.80 46.23
C ARG A 277 -32.25 85.90 45.19
N ARG A 278 -33.43 86.28 44.66
CA ARG A 278 -34.15 85.55 43.60
C ARG A 278 -33.50 85.66 42.21
N GLU A 279 -32.96 86.82 41.84
CA GLU A 279 -32.31 87.01 40.54
C GLU A 279 -30.95 86.30 40.47
N ALA A 280 -30.21 86.28 41.59
CA ALA A 280 -28.97 85.51 41.69
C ALA A 280 -29.20 83.99 41.59
N GLU A 281 -30.35 83.49 42.06
CA GLU A 281 -30.72 82.09 41.96
C GLU A 281 -31.14 81.70 40.53
N GLU A 282 -31.85 82.56 39.82
CA GLU A 282 -32.19 82.38 38.39
C GLU A 282 -30.93 82.43 37.50
N GLU A 283 -30.02 83.38 37.74
CA GLU A 283 -28.75 83.49 37.00
C GLU A 283 -27.84 82.25 37.22
N ALA A 284 -27.84 81.68 38.43
CA ALA A 284 -27.15 80.44 38.71
C ALA A 284 -27.74 79.25 37.92
N LYS A 285 -29.07 79.15 37.84
CA LYS A 285 -29.77 78.12 37.05
C LYS A 285 -29.54 78.26 35.55
N GLU A 286 -29.43 79.49 35.03
CA GLU A 286 -29.10 79.73 33.62
C GLU A 286 -27.66 79.32 33.29
N ARG A 287 -26.70 79.64 34.16
CA ARG A 287 -25.29 79.20 34.01
C ARG A 287 -25.16 77.68 34.08
N GLU A 288 -25.93 77.02 34.94
CA GLU A 288 -25.97 75.56 35.03
C GLU A 288 -26.51 74.93 33.73
N LYS A 289 -27.60 75.47 33.17
CA LYS A 289 -28.12 75.05 31.86
C LYS A 289 -27.13 75.34 30.72
N GLU A 290 -26.43 76.48 30.74
CA GLU A 290 -25.43 76.81 29.74
C GLU A 290 -24.24 75.85 29.79
N LEU A 291 -23.72 75.58 30.99
CA LEU A 291 -22.68 74.58 31.22
C LEU A 291 -23.12 73.19 30.76
N GLU A 292 -24.36 72.79 31.02
CA GLU A 292 -24.92 71.52 30.56
C GLU A 292 -25.03 71.44 29.03
N THR A 293 -25.48 72.51 28.38
CA THR A 293 -25.53 72.57 26.90
C THR A 293 -24.13 72.51 26.29
N ARG A 294 -23.13 73.13 26.93
CA ARG A 294 -21.73 73.12 26.49
C ARG A 294 -21.08 71.76 26.71
N LYS A 295 -21.31 71.12 27.86
CA LYS A 295 -20.94 69.71 28.12
C LYS A 295 -21.57 68.77 27.09
N ARG A 296 -22.83 68.98 26.68
CA ARG A 296 -23.50 68.21 25.62
C ARG A 296 -22.86 68.40 24.24
N ARG A 297 -22.42 69.61 23.90
CA ARG A 297 -21.68 69.88 22.65
C ARG A 297 -20.32 69.20 22.65
N ILE A 298 -19.59 69.26 23.77
CA ILE A 298 -18.29 68.57 23.94
C ILE A 298 -18.48 67.06 23.74
N ARG A 299 -19.49 66.44 24.37
CA ARG A 299 -19.78 65.00 24.19
C ARG A 299 -20.03 64.60 22.74
N ARG A 300 -20.62 65.48 21.91
CA ARG A 300 -20.85 65.21 20.47
C ARG A 300 -19.60 65.31 19.60
N LYS A 301 -18.53 65.96 20.07
CA LYS A 301 -17.27 66.09 19.33
C LYS A 301 -16.44 64.81 19.33
N TYR A 302 -16.54 64.01 20.40
CA TYR A 302 -15.73 62.81 20.56
C TYR A 302 -16.37 61.61 19.84
N PRO A 303 -15.57 60.80 19.10
CA PRO A 303 -16.07 59.64 18.39
C PRO A 303 -16.76 58.63 19.30
N THR A 304 -17.83 58.00 18.81
CA THR A 304 -18.51 56.90 19.50
C THR A 304 -17.70 55.61 19.36
N GLN A 305 -17.89 54.66 20.28
CA GLN A 305 -17.16 53.39 20.30
C GLN A 305 -17.21 52.63 18.97
N GLU A 306 -18.36 52.64 18.29
CA GLU A 306 -18.54 52.03 16.96
C GLU A 306 -17.64 52.66 15.87
N ALA A 307 -17.44 53.98 15.93
CA ALA A 307 -16.57 54.68 14.99
C ALA A 307 -15.10 54.32 15.22
N ILE A 308 -14.68 54.21 16.49
CA ILE A 308 -13.33 53.77 16.84
C ILE A 308 -13.10 52.32 16.41
N GLU A 309 -14.08 51.44 16.64
CA GLU A 309 -14.00 50.06 16.19
C GLU A 309 -13.84 49.88 14.67
N GLY A 310 -14.42 50.79 13.88
CA GLY A 310 -14.26 50.84 12.43
C GLY A 310 -12.87 51.26 11.97
N ASP A 311 -12.17 52.06 12.77
CA ASP A 311 -10.81 52.55 12.50
C ASP A 311 -9.70 51.58 12.92
N TYR A 312 -10.04 50.39 13.44
CA TYR A 312 -9.05 49.43 13.91
C TYR A 312 -8.19 48.89 12.74
N PRO A 313 -6.87 49.15 12.71
CA PRO A 313 -5.99 48.54 11.72
C PRO A 313 -5.85 47.05 12.04
N ASP A 314 -6.29 46.18 11.13
CA ASP A 314 -6.19 44.74 11.30
C ASP A 314 -4.73 44.28 11.18
N VAL A 315 -3.99 44.37 12.29
CA VAL A 315 -2.60 43.94 12.34
C VAL A 315 -2.56 42.43 12.59
N SER A 316 -2.20 41.69 11.54
CA SER A 316 -1.91 40.26 11.62
C SER A 316 -0.87 40.02 12.72
N SER A 317 -1.24 39.25 13.75
CA SER A 317 -0.27 38.77 14.71
C SER A 317 0.57 37.73 13.99
N GLY A 318 1.84 38.04 13.74
CA GLY A 318 2.82 37.12 13.15
C GLY A 318 3.18 35.94 14.05
N GLU A 319 2.38 35.61 15.06
CA GLU A 319 2.52 34.38 15.84
C GLU A 319 1.73 33.28 15.14
N GLU A 320 2.45 32.43 14.41
CA GLU A 320 1.91 31.15 13.93
C GLU A 320 1.58 30.26 15.13
N MET A 321 0.41 29.62 15.09
CA MET A 321 -0.02 28.70 16.14
C MET A 321 0.90 27.46 16.13
N PRO A 322 1.30 26.92 17.30
CA PRO A 322 2.11 25.71 17.37
C PRO A 322 1.42 24.57 16.62
N LEU A 323 2.18 23.72 15.91
CA LEU A 323 1.66 22.54 15.21
C LEU A 323 1.08 21.51 16.21
N PHE A 324 0.12 20.71 15.76
CA PHE A 324 -0.49 19.62 16.56
C PHE A 324 0.54 18.55 16.92
N PHE A 325 1.32 18.12 15.94
CA PHE A 325 2.39 17.15 16.10
C PHE A 325 3.66 17.84 16.59
N GLN A 326 4.05 17.59 17.84
CA GLN A 326 5.26 18.14 18.45
C GLN A 326 6.37 17.09 18.54
N GLU A 327 6.00 15.82 18.68
CA GLU A 327 6.94 14.71 18.75
C GLU A 327 6.72 13.74 17.57
N PRO A 328 7.79 13.25 16.91
CA PRO A 328 7.66 12.28 15.82
C PRO A 328 6.93 11.00 16.21
N LYS A 329 7.00 10.60 17.50
CA LYS A 329 6.33 9.40 18.01
C LYS A 329 4.82 9.48 17.88
N GLN A 330 4.21 10.66 18.06
CA GLN A 330 2.76 10.84 17.96
C GLN A 330 2.22 10.43 16.58
N LEU A 331 2.97 10.76 15.53
CA LEU A 331 2.59 10.39 14.16
C LEU A 331 2.79 8.89 13.92
N LEU A 332 3.87 8.31 14.44
CA LEU A 332 4.12 6.88 14.35
C LEU A 332 3.03 6.08 15.09
N ASP A 333 2.62 6.53 16.28
CA ASP A 333 1.57 5.89 17.07
C ASP A 333 0.20 5.93 16.36
N ILE A 334 -0.10 7.00 15.62
CA ILE A 334 -1.29 7.08 14.77
C ILE A 334 -1.19 6.09 13.60
N PHE A 335 -0.02 5.97 12.97
CA PHE A 335 0.16 4.99 11.90
C PHE A 335 0.09 3.56 12.42
N THR A 336 0.71 3.24 13.55
CA THR A 336 0.63 1.90 14.13
C THR A 336 -0.79 1.56 14.56
N SER A 337 -1.53 2.50 15.16
CA SER A 337 -2.95 2.27 15.50
C SER A 337 -3.84 2.11 14.26
N LEU A 338 -3.58 2.85 13.17
CA LEU A 338 -4.25 2.65 11.89
C LEU A 338 -3.88 1.30 11.25
N GLU A 339 -2.62 0.89 11.32
CA GLU A 339 -2.16 -0.42 10.87
C GLU A 339 -2.83 -1.54 11.66
N GLU A 340 -2.86 -1.45 12.98
CA GLU A 340 -3.55 -2.38 13.88
C GLU A 340 -5.05 -2.43 13.58
N SER A 341 -5.69 -1.28 13.39
CA SER A 341 -7.12 -1.20 13.04
C SER A 341 -7.41 -1.81 11.67
N ASN A 342 -6.57 -1.54 10.66
CA ASN A 342 -6.71 -2.12 9.34
C ASN A 342 -6.47 -3.64 9.35
N LEU A 343 -5.46 -4.11 10.08
CA LEU A 343 -5.21 -5.54 10.29
C LEU A 343 -6.39 -6.21 10.98
N PHE A 344 -6.95 -5.57 12.02
CA PHE A 344 -8.15 -6.05 12.70
C PHE A 344 -9.37 -6.11 11.77
N LEU A 345 -9.58 -5.10 10.92
CA LEU A 345 -10.65 -5.10 9.92
C LEU A 345 -10.47 -6.21 8.89
N ILE A 346 -9.23 -6.44 8.41
CA ILE A 346 -8.91 -7.52 7.49
C ILE A 346 -9.20 -8.87 8.16
N GLN A 347 -8.73 -9.08 9.39
CA GLN A 347 -8.98 -10.30 10.12
C GLN A 347 -10.48 -10.55 10.33
N ASN A 348 -11.23 -9.54 10.75
CA ASN A 348 -12.69 -9.66 10.91
C ASN A 348 -13.39 -9.95 9.56
N SER A 349 -12.93 -9.33 8.47
CA SER A 349 -13.45 -9.65 7.13
C SER A 349 -13.18 -11.11 6.73
N GLN A 350 -12.01 -11.65 7.07
CA GLN A 350 -11.66 -13.05 6.83
C GLN A 350 -12.46 -14.00 7.73
N ASP A 351 -12.60 -13.69 9.02
CA ASP A 351 -13.37 -14.49 9.96
C ASP A 351 -14.86 -14.55 9.56
N THR A 352 -15.42 -13.42 9.12
CA THR A 352 -16.81 -13.35 8.64
C THR A 352 -16.99 -14.05 7.29
N GLU A 353 -16.00 -13.96 6.38
CA GLU A 353 -15.96 -14.72 5.12
C GLU A 353 -15.92 -16.23 5.39
N GLN A 354 -15.03 -16.69 6.29
CA GLN A 354 -14.96 -18.09 6.69
C GLN A 354 -16.28 -18.57 7.32
N ALA A 355 -16.88 -17.78 8.23
CA ALA A 355 -18.18 -18.12 8.81
C ALA A 355 -19.29 -18.23 7.76
N LEU A 356 -19.25 -17.37 6.73
CA LEU A 356 -20.18 -17.42 5.60
C LEU A 356 -19.95 -18.68 4.75
N GLU A 357 -18.70 -19.03 4.44
CA GLU A 357 -18.36 -20.26 3.71
C GLU A 357 -18.82 -21.51 4.47
N GLU A 358 -18.57 -21.57 5.78
CA GLU A 358 -19.05 -22.67 6.64
C GLU A 358 -20.59 -22.77 6.64
N LEU A 359 -21.29 -21.63 6.70
CA LEU A 359 -22.75 -21.59 6.65
C LEU A 359 -23.26 -22.04 5.27
N GLN A 360 -22.61 -21.61 4.19
CA GLN A 360 -22.93 -22.05 2.83
C GLN A 360 -22.74 -23.55 2.68
N GLN A 361 -21.65 -24.12 3.21
CA GLN A 361 -21.40 -25.55 3.20
C GLN A 361 -22.46 -26.31 4.00
N LYS A 362 -22.76 -25.88 5.23
CA LYS A 362 -23.85 -26.46 6.05
C LYS A 362 -25.20 -26.39 5.33
N PHE A 363 -25.48 -25.30 4.64
CA PHE A 363 -26.71 -25.15 3.85
C PHE A 363 -26.73 -26.09 2.64
N ALA A 364 -25.61 -26.26 1.94
CA ALA A 364 -25.48 -27.20 0.83
C ALA A 364 -25.70 -28.65 1.28
N ASP A 365 -25.11 -29.06 2.41
CA ASP A 365 -25.30 -30.39 2.99
C ASP A 365 -26.74 -30.60 3.48
N MET A 366 -27.33 -29.60 4.12
CA MET A 366 -28.74 -29.64 4.52
C MET A 366 -29.68 -29.72 3.32
N LYS A 367 -29.38 -28.99 2.23
CA LYS A 367 -30.15 -29.06 0.99
C LYS A 367 -30.04 -30.43 0.35
N LYS A 368 -28.85 -31.04 0.33
CA LYS A 368 -28.62 -32.39 -0.17
C LYS A 368 -29.38 -33.44 0.64
N THR A 369 -29.23 -33.45 1.96
CA THR A 369 -29.95 -34.37 2.86
C THR A 369 -31.47 -34.21 2.78
N ARG A 370 -31.96 -32.97 2.78
CA ARG A 370 -33.39 -32.68 2.63
C ARG A 370 -33.91 -33.12 1.27
N SER A 371 -33.19 -32.85 0.17
CA SER A 371 -33.58 -33.30 -1.17
C SER A 371 -33.67 -34.83 -1.26
N ALA A 372 -32.72 -35.54 -0.63
CA ALA A 372 -32.75 -37.00 -0.55
C ALA A 372 -33.97 -37.49 0.26
N MET A 373 -34.29 -36.85 1.39
CA MET A 373 -35.48 -37.19 2.18
C MET A 373 -36.78 -36.90 1.41
N THR A 374 -36.88 -35.76 0.73
CA THR A 374 -38.02 -35.43 -0.12
C THR A 374 -38.18 -36.43 -1.26
N ASN A 375 -37.09 -36.88 -1.88
CA ASN A 375 -37.14 -37.91 -2.91
C ASN A 375 -37.59 -39.26 -2.35
N LYS A 376 -37.13 -39.67 -1.17
CA LYS A 376 -37.61 -40.87 -0.47
C LYS A 376 -39.11 -40.78 -0.15
N MET A 377 -39.57 -39.64 0.38
CA MET A 377 -40.99 -39.42 0.65
C MET A 377 -41.83 -39.46 -0.63
N LYS A 378 -41.35 -38.86 -1.72
CA LYS A 378 -42.02 -38.96 -3.04
C LYS A 378 -42.08 -40.40 -3.54
N GLN A 379 -41.01 -41.17 -3.39
CA GLN A 379 -41.00 -42.60 -3.73
C GLN A 379 -42.01 -43.39 -2.89
N GLN A 380 -42.07 -43.14 -1.58
CA GLN A 380 -43.06 -43.75 -0.69
C GLN A 380 -44.49 -43.37 -1.09
N ILE A 381 -44.75 -42.10 -1.38
CA ILE A 381 -46.06 -41.65 -1.88
C ILE A 381 -46.41 -42.39 -3.16
N SER A 382 -45.50 -42.48 -4.14
CA SER A 382 -45.77 -43.21 -5.39
C SER A 382 -46.02 -44.71 -5.19
N LEU A 383 -45.36 -45.32 -4.19
CA LEU A 383 -45.60 -46.71 -3.80
C LEU A 383 -47.00 -46.86 -3.20
N TYR A 384 -47.37 -45.98 -2.26
CA TYR A 384 -48.68 -46.01 -1.63
C TYR A 384 -49.80 -45.70 -2.62
N GLU A 385 -49.61 -44.74 -3.53
CA GLU A 385 -50.54 -44.46 -4.62
C GLU A 385 -50.73 -45.69 -5.51
N ARG A 386 -49.65 -46.41 -5.83
CA ARG A 386 -49.74 -47.68 -6.57
C ARG A 386 -50.48 -48.75 -5.78
N GLN A 387 -50.17 -48.93 -4.50
CA GLN A 387 -50.87 -49.90 -3.64
C GLN A 387 -52.36 -49.56 -3.52
N ILE A 388 -52.71 -48.28 -3.36
CA ILE A 388 -54.10 -47.84 -3.34
C ILE A 388 -54.77 -48.11 -4.68
N ALA A 389 -54.08 -47.89 -5.81
CA ALA A 389 -54.62 -48.21 -7.12
C ALA A 389 -54.84 -49.73 -7.31
N ASP A 390 -53.88 -50.56 -6.89
CA ASP A 390 -53.98 -52.02 -6.95
C ASP A 390 -55.13 -52.53 -6.04
N GLU A 391 -55.26 -52.00 -4.81
CA GLU A 391 -56.37 -52.34 -3.91
C GLU A 391 -57.72 -51.86 -4.43
N ARG A 392 -57.79 -50.65 -5.00
CA ARG A 392 -59.02 -50.18 -5.67
C ARG A 392 -59.40 -51.08 -6.84
N ALA A 393 -58.44 -51.51 -7.65
CA ALA A 393 -58.70 -52.44 -8.75
C ALA A 393 -59.22 -53.80 -8.24
N LYS A 394 -58.68 -54.32 -7.13
CA LYS A 394 -59.21 -55.53 -6.47
C LYS A 394 -60.61 -55.31 -5.90
N CYS A 395 -60.88 -54.17 -5.28
CA CYS A 395 -62.22 -53.82 -4.80
C CYS A 395 -63.22 -53.75 -5.95
N ASP A 396 -62.84 -53.16 -7.08
CA ASP A 396 -63.66 -53.10 -8.29
C ASP A 396 -63.88 -54.51 -8.87
N GLU A 397 -62.87 -55.37 -8.88
CA GLU A 397 -62.98 -56.77 -9.28
C GLU A 397 -63.93 -57.55 -8.35
N LEU A 398 -63.78 -57.40 -7.03
CA LEU A 398 -64.67 -58.01 -6.05
C LEU A 398 -66.11 -57.50 -6.18
N LEU A 399 -66.32 -56.19 -6.35
CA LEU A 399 -67.64 -55.63 -6.61
C LEU A 399 -68.26 -56.21 -7.88
N ASN A 400 -67.47 -56.37 -8.95
CA ASN A 400 -67.93 -57.04 -10.17
C ASN A 400 -68.28 -58.52 -9.91
N THR A 401 -67.49 -59.26 -9.12
CA THR A 401 -67.81 -60.66 -8.78
C THR A 401 -69.03 -60.79 -7.87
N ILE A 402 -69.25 -59.87 -6.93
CA ILE A 402 -70.43 -59.83 -6.06
C ILE A 402 -71.66 -59.48 -6.90
N SER A 403 -71.54 -58.51 -7.81
CA SER A 403 -72.60 -58.20 -8.77
C SER A 403 -72.92 -59.38 -9.70
N GLN A 404 -71.94 -60.23 -10.02
CA GLN A 404 -72.15 -61.45 -10.81
C GLN A 404 -72.68 -62.63 -9.98
N LYS A 405 -72.37 -62.71 -8.67
CA LYS A 405 -72.86 -63.74 -7.74
C LYS A 405 -74.19 -63.32 -7.11
N HIS A 406 -75.24 -63.27 -7.93
CA HIS A 406 -76.62 -63.15 -7.51
C HIS A 406 -77.14 -64.48 -6.92
N GLY A 407 -76.51 -64.96 -5.83
CA GLY A 407 -76.89 -66.20 -5.12
C GLY A 407 -77.17 -66.00 -3.62
N ALA A 408 -77.03 -64.77 -3.11
CA ALA A 408 -77.30 -64.46 -1.70
C ALA A 408 -78.80 -64.46 -1.34
N SER A 409 -79.68 -64.30 -2.34
CA SER A 409 -81.14 -64.34 -2.12
C SER A 409 -81.63 -65.74 -1.75
N GLU A 410 -81.05 -66.79 -2.34
CA GLU A 410 -81.49 -68.18 -2.11
C GLU A 410 -81.08 -68.69 -0.71
N GLN A 411 -79.92 -68.26 -0.19
CA GLN A 411 -79.46 -68.64 1.14
C GLN A 411 -80.24 -67.93 2.26
N GLU A 412 -80.68 -66.69 2.03
CA GLU A 412 -81.50 -65.94 2.99
C GLU A 412 -82.94 -66.48 3.06
N GLU A 413 -83.48 -67.02 1.96
CA GLU A 413 -84.74 -67.77 1.96
C GLU A 413 -84.61 -69.11 2.70
N LEU A 414 -83.54 -69.87 2.49
CA LEU A 414 -83.32 -71.15 3.18
C LEU A 414 -83.18 -70.96 4.71
N LEU A 415 -82.52 -69.89 5.15
CA LEU A 415 -82.37 -69.58 6.57
C LEU A 415 -83.72 -69.22 7.23
N LYS A 416 -84.62 -68.56 6.51
CA LYS A 416 -85.99 -68.33 6.98
C LYS A 416 -86.77 -69.64 7.11
N GLU A 417 -86.72 -70.49 6.08
CA GLU A 417 -87.41 -71.78 6.11
C GLU A 417 -86.93 -72.68 7.27
N LEU A 418 -85.62 -72.66 7.55
CA LEU A 418 -85.05 -73.41 8.67
C LEU A 418 -85.51 -72.85 10.03
N ALA A 419 -85.58 -71.52 10.16
CA ALA A 419 -86.06 -70.87 11.38
C ALA A 419 -87.53 -71.21 11.65
N ASP A 420 -88.37 -71.23 10.61
CA ASP A 420 -89.78 -71.60 10.72
C ASP A 420 -89.96 -73.05 11.19
N ARG A 421 -89.18 -74.01 10.65
CA ARG A 421 -89.24 -75.41 11.09
C ARG A 421 -88.77 -75.62 12.53
N VAL A 422 -87.72 -74.92 12.96
CA VAL A 422 -87.27 -74.97 14.36
C VAL A 422 -88.36 -74.43 15.29
N ALA A 423 -89.07 -73.38 14.85
CA ALA A 423 -90.19 -72.84 15.62
C ALA A 423 -91.35 -73.84 15.75
N GLU A 424 -91.67 -74.59 14.69
CA GLU A 424 -92.68 -75.65 14.74
C GLU A 424 -92.32 -76.76 15.74
N VAL A 425 -91.07 -77.25 15.71
CA VAL A 425 -90.62 -78.34 16.60
C VAL A 425 -90.61 -77.88 18.07
N TYR A 426 -90.11 -76.67 18.33
CA TYR A 426 -90.13 -76.11 19.68
C TYR A 426 -91.56 -75.96 20.23
N ALA A 427 -92.52 -75.52 19.41
CA ALA A 427 -93.92 -75.43 19.82
C ALA A 427 -94.54 -76.79 20.20
N VAL A 428 -94.14 -77.88 19.53
CA VAL A 428 -94.62 -79.23 19.84
C VAL A 428 -93.95 -79.79 21.11
N CYS A 429 -92.66 -79.58 21.27
CA CYS A 429 -91.91 -80.04 22.46
C CYS A 429 -92.26 -79.21 23.71
N SER A 430 -92.67 -77.96 23.53
CA SER A 430 -93.00 -77.02 24.60
C SER A 430 -94.48 -76.74 24.72
N ASN A 431 -95.15 -77.53 25.58
CA ASN A 431 -96.45 -77.20 26.15
C ASN A 431 -96.43 -75.96 27.09
N GLU A 432 -95.46 -75.06 26.93
CA GLU A 432 -95.43 -73.75 27.58
C GLU A 432 -95.88 -72.70 26.56
N ALA A 433 -96.99 -72.04 26.86
CA ALA A 433 -97.52 -70.95 26.05
C ALA A 433 -96.69 -69.69 26.31
N GLU A 434 -96.24 -69.07 25.22
CA GLU A 434 -95.60 -67.75 25.10
C GLU A 434 -94.06 -67.70 25.24
N THR A 435 -93.38 -67.63 24.09
CA THR A 435 -92.01 -67.09 24.00
C THR A 435 -91.82 -66.37 22.67
N ASP A 436 -92.52 -65.23 22.51
CA ASP A 436 -92.43 -64.34 21.35
C ASP A 436 -91.09 -63.56 21.25
N GLY A 437 -89.99 -64.13 21.76
CA GLY A 437 -88.68 -63.46 21.84
C GLY A 437 -87.47 -64.37 21.74
N ASP A 438 -87.64 -65.68 21.53
CA ASP A 438 -86.51 -66.60 21.49
C ASP A 438 -85.87 -66.66 20.09
N ASN A 439 -84.56 -66.43 20.04
CA ASN A 439 -83.76 -66.64 18.83
C ASN A 439 -83.78 -68.13 18.44
N THR A 440 -83.62 -68.47 17.16
CA THR A 440 -83.66 -69.86 16.65
C THR A 440 -82.69 -70.79 17.41
N LEU A 441 -81.56 -70.25 17.86
CA LEU A 441 -80.59 -70.95 18.72
C LEU A 441 -81.11 -71.20 20.15
N GLN A 442 -81.89 -70.30 20.73
CA GLN A 442 -82.52 -70.47 22.05
C GLN A 442 -83.63 -71.51 21.97
N MET A 443 -84.42 -71.51 20.90
CA MET A 443 -85.44 -72.55 20.65
C MET A 443 -84.82 -73.94 20.56
N LEU A 444 -83.71 -74.09 19.81
CA LEU A 444 -82.95 -75.34 19.74
C LEU A 444 -82.42 -75.77 21.11
N GLY A 445 -81.85 -74.84 21.89
CA GLY A 445 -81.38 -75.15 23.25
C GLY A 445 -82.49 -75.63 24.18
N GLY A 446 -83.71 -75.10 24.04
CA GLY A 446 -84.88 -75.58 24.79
C GLY A 446 -85.37 -76.96 24.35
N VAL A 447 -85.28 -77.28 23.04
CA VAL A 447 -85.52 -78.65 22.54
C VAL A 447 -84.49 -79.63 23.09
N GLU A 448 -83.21 -79.25 23.10
CA GLU A 448 -82.11 -80.07 23.65
C GLU A 448 -82.30 -80.33 25.14
N ALA A 449 -82.65 -79.32 25.94
CA ALA A 449 -82.89 -79.48 27.37
C ALA A 449 -84.03 -80.49 27.68
N LYS A 450 -85.08 -80.50 26.86
CA LYS A 450 -86.17 -81.49 26.98
C LYS A 450 -85.77 -82.88 26.56
N LEU A 451 -84.95 -82.99 25.52
CA LEU A 451 -84.37 -84.27 25.14
C LEU A 451 -83.50 -84.82 26.28
N GLU A 452 -82.69 -83.99 26.91
CA GLU A 452 -81.93 -84.38 28.10
C GLU A 452 -82.84 -84.77 29.28
N GLU A 453 -83.94 -84.05 29.53
CA GLU A 453 -84.93 -84.44 30.55
C GLU A 453 -85.55 -85.82 30.26
N PHE A 454 -85.94 -86.10 29.01
CA PHE A 454 -86.46 -87.42 28.66
C PHE A 454 -85.40 -88.53 28.73
N LEU A 455 -84.15 -88.22 28.38
CA LEU A 455 -83.05 -89.17 28.52
C LEU A 455 -82.74 -89.45 29.98
N THR A 456 -82.71 -88.45 30.86
CA THR A 456 -82.54 -88.67 32.30
C THR A 456 -83.72 -89.43 32.91
N PHE A 457 -84.95 -89.22 32.43
CA PHE A 457 -86.10 -90.04 32.82
C PHE A 457 -85.93 -91.50 32.40
N LEU A 458 -85.38 -91.76 31.20
CA LEU A 458 -85.05 -93.11 30.75
C LEU A 458 -83.94 -93.73 31.58
N ASP A 459 -82.88 -92.98 31.90
CA ASP A 459 -81.77 -93.45 32.74
C ASP A 459 -82.24 -93.78 34.17
N GLN A 460 -83.09 -92.93 34.77
CA GLN A 460 -83.71 -93.20 36.07
C GLN A 460 -84.61 -94.43 36.03
N ALA A 461 -85.38 -94.61 34.95
CA ALA A 461 -86.17 -95.80 34.75
C ALA A 461 -85.28 -97.05 34.64
N GLU A 462 -84.11 -96.94 33.99
CA GLU A 462 -83.12 -98.01 33.86
C GLU A 462 -82.45 -98.35 35.22
N GLU A 463 -82.10 -97.35 36.02
CA GLU A 463 -81.56 -97.50 37.39
C GLU A 463 -82.58 -98.11 38.38
N ASP A 464 -83.88 -97.80 38.24
CA ASP A 464 -85.00 -98.36 39.03
C ASP A 464 -85.35 -99.83 38.68
N GLY A 465 -84.41 -100.55 38.07
CA GLY A 465 -84.49 -101.97 37.81
C GLY A 465 -85.50 -102.32 36.72
N LEU A 466 -85.57 -101.53 35.64
CA LEU A 466 -86.36 -101.88 34.46
C LEU A 466 -85.89 -103.22 33.86
N GLY A 467 -84.60 -103.53 33.92
CA GLY A 467 -84.06 -104.83 33.49
C GLY A 467 -84.73 -106.01 34.20
N ASP A 468 -84.89 -105.94 35.52
CA ASP A 468 -85.56 -106.98 36.32
C ASP A 468 -87.06 -107.05 36.03
N LYS A 469 -87.72 -105.90 35.86
CA LYS A 469 -89.15 -105.84 35.49
C LYS A 469 -89.39 -106.40 34.08
N VAL A 470 -88.51 -106.09 33.13
CA VAL A 470 -88.57 -106.59 31.76
C VAL A 470 -88.28 -108.09 31.71
N GLU A 471 -87.27 -108.59 32.43
CA GLU A 471 -86.96 -110.02 32.47
C GLU A 471 -88.10 -110.85 33.11
N VAL A 472 -88.73 -110.32 34.17
CA VAL A 472 -89.91 -110.94 34.79
C VAL A 472 -91.12 -110.92 33.83
N MET A 473 -91.32 -109.82 33.09
CA MET A 473 -92.39 -109.70 32.10
C MET A 473 -92.16 -110.61 30.88
N GLU A 474 -90.92 -110.77 30.42
CA GLU A 474 -90.55 -111.71 29.35
C GLU A 474 -90.75 -113.16 29.80
N ARG A 475 -90.30 -113.52 31.01
CA ARG A 475 -90.51 -114.87 31.56
C ARG A 475 -91.98 -115.23 31.75
N THR A 476 -92.83 -114.26 32.12
CA THR A 476 -94.28 -114.48 32.24
C THR A 476 -94.95 -114.61 30.88
N LYS A 477 -94.66 -113.71 29.93
CA LYS A 477 -95.18 -113.79 28.56
C LYS A 477 -94.73 -115.06 27.81
N GLU A 478 -93.49 -115.50 27.99
CA GLU A 478 -92.97 -116.73 27.38
C GLU A 478 -93.60 -117.98 28.03
N ARG A 479 -93.87 -117.96 29.34
CA ARG A 479 -94.63 -119.01 30.02
C ARG A 479 -96.07 -119.09 29.50
N ASP A 480 -96.73 -117.94 29.35
CA ASP A 480 -98.10 -117.85 28.82
C ASP A 480 -98.18 -118.30 27.36
N ARG A 481 -97.21 -117.91 26.53
CA ARG A 481 -97.11 -118.35 25.13
C ARG A 481 -97.01 -119.88 25.04
N ARG A 482 -96.17 -120.52 25.87
CA ARG A 482 -96.05 -121.99 25.93
C ARG A 482 -97.34 -122.66 26.38
N LEU A 483 -98.05 -122.06 27.32
CA LEU A 483 -99.31 -122.57 27.84
C LEU A 483 -100.44 -122.46 26.80
N GLN A 484 -100.54 -121.31 26.10
CA GLN A 484 -101.46 -121.11 24.98
C GLN A 484 -101.18 -122.07 23.83
N LEU A 485 -99.91 -122.32 23.49
CA LEU A 485 -99.55 -123.27 22.44
C LEU A 485 -99.95 -124.71 22.81
N ARG A 486 -99.76 -125.11 24.08
CA ARG A 486 -100.18 -126.42 24.60
C ARG A 486 -101.70 -126.57 24.57
N LEU A 487 -102.44 -125.54 25.00
CA LEU A 487 -103.90 -125.52 24.97
C LEU A 487 -104.43 -125.60 23.53
N GLN A 488 -103.89 -124.80 22.61
CA GLN A 488 -104.28 -124.85 21.19
C GLN A 488 -104.00 -126.21 20.56
N ARG A 489 -102.86 -126.84 20.86
CA ARG A 489 -102.55 -128.20 20.35
C ARG A 489 -103.52 -129.26 20.89
N LYS A 490 -103.86 -129.19 22.19
CA LYS A 490 -104.84 -130.09 22.82
C LYS A 490 -106.23 -129.90 22.23
N GLU A 491 -106.67 -128.65 22.08
CA GLU A 491 -107.97 -128.32 21.49
C GLU A 491 -108.06 -128.73 20.01
N GLN A 492 -106.98 -128.60 19.24
CA GLN A 492 -106.94 -129.12 17.87
C GLN A 492 -107.04 -130.65 17.80
N GLN A 493 -106.44 -131.38 18.75
CA GLN A 493 -106.61 -132.84 18.85
C GLN A 493 -108.04 -133.20 19.23
N ASP A 494 -108.61 -132.53 20.24
CA ASP A 494 -109.98 -132.78 20.70
C ASP A 494 -111.01 -132.46 19.60
N ARG A 495 -110.87 -131.35 18.87
CA ARG A 495 -111.71 -131.03 17.70
C ARG A 495 -111.60 -132.08 16.60
N LYS A 496 -110.42 -132.67 16.38
CA LYS A 496 -110.25 -133.77 15.41
C LYS A 496 -110.93 -135.05 15.88
N ILE A 497 -110.86 -135.36 17.18
CA ILE A 497 -111.55 -136.51 17.78
C ILE A 497 -113.07 -136.30 17.73
N GLU A 498 -113.54 -135.12 18.11
CA GLU A 498 -114.96 -134.74 18.10
C GLU A 498 -115.53 -134.75 16.68
N LYS A 499 -114.81 -134.22 15.68
CA LYS A 499 -115.22 -134.33 14.28
C LYS A 499 -115.30 -135.79 13.82
N ARG A 500 -114.31 -136.63 14.16
CA ARG A 500 -114.37 -138.08 13.84
C ARG A 500 -115.57 -138.76 14.52
N LEU A 501 -115.85 -138.41 15.77
CA LEU A 501 -116.98 -138.95 16.51
C LEU A 501 -118.31 -138.50 15.91
N LYS A 502 -118.43 -137.22 15.53
CA LYS A 502 -119.63 -136.62 14.91
C LYS A 502 -119.88 -137.15 13.50
N GLU A 503 -118.83 -137.31 12.70
CA GLU A 503 -118.91 -137.97 11.40
C GLU A 503 -119.29 -139.45 11.53
N SER A 504 -118.75 -140.17 12.53
CA SER A 504 -119.16 -141.56 12.82
C SER A 504 -120.64 -141.65 13.20
N LEU A 505 -121.12 -140.72 14.03
CA LEU A 505 -122.52 -140.64 14.46
C LEU A 505 -123.48 -140.27 13.31
N GLN A 506 -123.07 -139.38 12.41
CA GLN A 506 -123.85 -139.05 11.20
C GLN A 506 -123.83 -140.19 10.18
N ARG A 507 -122.74 -140.96 10.10
CA ARG A 507 -122.65 -142.15 9.23
C ARG A 507 -123.53 -143.31 9.73
N SER A 508 -123.78 -143.41 11.04
CA SER A 508 -124.69 -144.41 11.61
C SER A 508 -126.18 -144.01 11.55
N GLN A 509 -126.49 -142.71 11.41
CA GLN A 509 -127.87 -142.21 11.26
C GLN A 509 -128.35 -142.07 9.80
N ALA A 510 -127.48 -142.24 8.81
CA ALA A 510 -127.85 -142.18 7.40
C ALA A 510 -128.50 -143.51 6.93
N PRO A 511 -129.66 -143.47 6.25
CA PRO A 511 -130.36 -144.68 5.81
C PRO A 511 -129.55 -145.50 4.79
N VAL A 512 -129.47 -146.81 5.02
CA VAL A 512 -128.63 -147.75 4.27
C VAL A 512 -129.12 -147.93 2.83
N HIS A 513 -128.38 -147.38 1.86
CA HIS A 513 -128.65 -147.59 0.43
C HIS A 513 -128.10 -148.95 -0.02
N LYS A 514 -128.99 -149.89 -0.38
CA LYS A 514 -128.61 -151.18 -0.96
C LYS A 514 -128.21 -150.99 -2.43
N LYS A 515 -126.94 -151.25 -2.76
CA LYS A 515 -126.46 -151.31 -4.14
C LYS A 515 -126.45 -152.75 -4.61
N VAL A 516 -127.07 -152.99 -5.76
CA VAL A 516 -127.13 -154.27 -6.47
C VAL A 516 -126.04 -154.28 -7.54
N GLY A 517 -125.18 -155.29 -7.55
CA GLY A 517 -124.20 -155.53 -8.63
C GLY A 517 -122.73 -155.19 -8.30
N LYS A 518 -121.80 -155.95 -8.91
CA LYS A 518 -120.34 -155.88 -8.72
C LYS A 518 -119.76 -154.63 -9.40
N GLN A 519 -119.05 -153.79 -8.65
CA GLN A 519 -118.40 -152.58 -9.17
C GLN A 519 -116.90 -152.82 -9.45
N ILE A 520 -116.48 -152.40 -10.63
CA ILE A 520 -115.20 -152.71 -11.30
C ILE A 520 -114.08 -151.83 -10.76
N MET A 521 -112.89 -152.42 -10.56
CA MET A 521 -111.66 -151.71 -10.18
C MET A 521 -111.02 -151.06 -11.40
N PHE A 522 -110.86 -149.73 -11.38
CA PHE A 522 -110.02 -149.03 -12.34
C PHE A 522 -108.59 -148.89 -11.81
N ARG A 523 -107.63 -149.09 -12.73
CA ARG A 523 -106.18 -148.95 -12.52
C ARG A 523 -105.79 -147.46 -12.60
N SER A 524 -104.78 -147.07 -11.83
CA SER A 524 -104.28 -145.69 -11.70
C SER A 524 -103.62 -145.15 -12.97
N ALA A 525 -103.96 -143.91 -13.33
CA ALA A 525 -103.23 -143.08 -14.29
C ALA A 525 -101.98 -142.45 -13.63
N PRO A 526 -100.91 -142.14 -14.39
CA PRO A 526 -99.64 -141.66 -13.86
C PRO A 526 -99.70 -140.20 -13.38
N LEU A 527 -98.93 -139.88 -12.35
CA LEU A 527 -98.80 -138.55 -11.76
C LEU A 527 -97.91 -137.65 -12.63
N PHE A 528 -98.53 -136.70 -13.32
CA PHE A 528 -97.86 -135.53 -13.89
C PHE A 528 -97.38 -134.65 -12.71
N GLN A 529 -96.07 -134.50 -12.52
CA GLN A 529 -95.51 -133.53 -11.59
C GLN A 529 -95.51 -132.16 -12.26
N ALA A 530 -96.42 -131.27 -11.84
CA ALA A 530 -96.24 -129.85 -12.11
C ALA A 530 -95.03 -129.38 -11.28
N HIS A 531 -93.95 -129.03 -11.98
CA HIS A 531 -92.80 -128.36 -11.42
C HIS A 531 -93.27 -127.01 -10.85
N ARG A 532 -93.40 -126.90 -9.53
CA ARG A 532 -93.60 -125.60 -8.88
C ARG A 532 -92.24 -124.92 -8.87
N VAL A 533 -92.04 -124.05 -9.85
CA VAL A 533 -90.99 -123.03 -9.84
C VAL A 533 -91.10 -122.29 -8.50
N VAL A 534 -90.08 -122.44 -7.66
CA VAL A 534 -89.82 -121.50 -6.59
C VAL A 534 -89.31 -120.26 -7.30
N GLN A 535 -90.11 -119.20 -7.35
CA GLN A 535 -89.53 -117.87 -7.54
C GLN A 535 -88.69 -117.64 -6.29
N GLU A 536 -87.37 -117.75 -6.45
CA GLU A 536 -86.44 -117.17 -5.51
C GLU A 536 -86.60 -115.66 -5.69
N ASP A 537 -87.26 -115.00 -4.74
CA ASP A 537 -87.20 -113.55 -4.66
C ASP A 537 -85.73 -113.17 -4.45
N ASP A 538 -85.19 -112.29 -5.31
CA ASP A 538 -83.77 -111.96 -5.42
C ASP A 538 -83.17 -111.22 -4.19
N GLY A 539 -83.79 -111.33 -3.01
CA GLY A 539 -83.29 -110.73 -1.76
C GLY A 539 -83.20 -109.20 -1.78
N PHE A 540 -83.69 -108.55 -2.83
CA PHE A 540 -83.57 -107.11 -3.03
C PHE A 540 -84.27 -106.31 -1.93
N GLU A 541 -85.46 -106.75 -1.50
CA GLU A 541 -86.19 -106.10 -0.39
C GLU A 541 -85.52 -106.31 0.98
N GLU A 542 -84.70 -107.34 1.13
CA GLU A 542 -83.92 -107.57 2.35
C GLU A 542 -82.65 -106.69 2.34
N ALA A 543 -81.97 -106.60 1.20
CA ALA A 543 -80.79 -105.74 1.03
C ALA A 543 -81.10 -104.23 1.12
N VAL A 544 -82.27 -103.76 0.67
CA VAL A 544 -82.71 -102.36 0.85
C VAL A 544 -82.94 -102.05 2.32
N ARG A 545 -83.60 -102.96 3.05
CA ARG A 545 -83.85 -102.78 4.49
C ARG A 545 -82.56 -102.76 5.30
N GLU A 546 -81.58 -103.60 4.93
CA GLU A 546 -80.27 -103.58 5.59
C GLU A 546 -79.46 -102.34 5.24
N HIS A 547 -79.55 -101.81 4.01
CA HIS A 547 -78.92 -100.53 3.65
C HIS A 547 -79.52 -99.35 4.43
N ASP A 548 -80.84 -99.31 4.63
CA ASP A 548 -81.49 -98.25 5.41
C ASP A 548 -81.04 -98.26 6.88
N VAL A 549 -80.64 -99.42 7.39
CA VAL A 549 -80.14 -99.58 8.77
C VAL A 549 -78.63 -99.34 8.88
N PHE A 550 -77.83 -99.81 7.91
CA PHE A 550 -76.36 -99.83 8.02
C PHE A 550 -75.62 -98.91 7.04
N GLY A 551 -76.33 -98.24 6.12
CA GLY A 551 -75.79 -97.25 5.18
C GLY A 551 -74.81 -97.79 4.13
N ILE A 552 -74.69 -99.12 4.01
CA ILE A 552 -73.76 -99.81 3.10
C ILE A 552 -74.50 -100.97 2.45
N TRP A 553 -74.32 -101.15 1.14
CA TRP A 553 -74.91 -102.29 0.42
C TRP A 553 -74.09 -103.55 0.67
N LEU A 554 -74.72 -104.58 1.23
CA LEU A 554 -74.11 -105.91 1.38
C LEU A 554 -74.55 -106.79 0.20
N GLY A 555 -73.58 -107.34 -0.54
CA GLY A 555 -73.88 -108.36 -1.55
C GLY A 555 -74.28 -109.68 -0.88
N LYS A 556 -74.86 -110.63 -1.65
CA LYS A 556 -75.22 -112.00 -1.17
C LYS A 556 -74.06 -112.73 -0.46
N ASP A 557 -72.82 -112.32 -0.71
CA ASP A 557 -71.60 -112.90 -0.13
C ASP A 557 -71.11 -112.19 1.16
N GLY A 558 -71.85 -111.19 1.67
CA GLY A 558 -71.55 -110.50 2.93
C GLY A 558 -70.41 -109.47 2.86
N ILE A 559 -69.99 -109.07 1.65
CA ILE A 559 -68.92 -108.08 1.45
C ILE A 559 -69.55 -106.70 1.19
N PRO A 560 -69.15 -105.64 1.91
CA PRO A 560 -69.66 -104.28 1.72
C PRO A 560 -69.23 -103.71 0.36
N ASN A 561 -70.20 -103.25 -0.43
CA ASN A 561 -70.01 -102.72 -1.77
C ASN A 561 -70.54 -101.28 -1.88
N ALA A 562 -69.87 -100.43 -2.64
CA ALA A 562 -70.19 -99.00 -2.71
C ALA A 562 -71.33 -98.65 -3.70
N ALA A 563 -71.83 -99.61 -4.47
CA ALA A 563 -72.84 -99.40 -5.50
C ALA A 563 -74.11 -100.21 -5.22
N ALA A 564 -75.28 -99.60 -5.45
CA ALA A 564 -76.58 -100.24 -5.25
C ALA A 564 -76.77 -101.45 -6.20
N PRO A 565 -77.36 -102.57 -5.72
CA PRO A 565 -77.61 -103.73 -6.57
C PRO A 565 -78.61 -103.38 -7.68
N SER A 566 -78.23 -103.60 -8.94
CA SER A 566 -79.08 -103.29 -10.09
C SER A 566 -80.19 -104.33 -10.26
N LYS A 567 -81.45 -103.89 -10.25
CA LYS A 567 -82.61 -104.71 -10.61
C LYS A 567 -82.52 -105.08 -12.09
N GLN A 568 -82.17 -106.34 -12.41
CA GLN A 568 -82.37 -106.81 -13.79
C GLN A 568 -83.86 -107.11 -14.01
N PRO A 569 -84.48 -106.65 -15.11
CA PRO A 569 -85.85 -107.04 -15.43
C PRO A 569 -85.84 -108.51 -15.82
N GLY A 570 -86.62 -109.31 -15.09
CA GLY A 570 -86.54 -110.76 -15.08
C GLY A 570 -86.78 -111.45 -16.42
N SER A 571 -86.38 -112.73 -16.44
CA SER A 571 -86.93 -113.76 -17.30
C SER A 571 -87.20 -115.02 -16.50
#